data_AF-A0A7W0D7I1-F1
#
_entry.id   AF-A0A7W0D7I1-F1
#
_cell.length_a   1.000
_cell.length_b   1.000
_cell.length_c   1.000
_cell.angle_alpha   90.00
_cell.angle_beta   90.00
_cell.angle_gamma   90.00
#
_symmetry.space_group_name_H-M   'P 1'
#
loop_
_entity.id
_entity.type
_entity.pdbx_description
1 polymer ?
#
loop_
_entity_poly.entity_id
_entity_poly.type
_entity_poly.pdbx_seq_one_letter_code
_entity_poly.pdbx_strand_id
1 'polypeptide(L)'
;MNFDNIKKNVKQALDKFALRIVRKQFCPLCLCERLYYRKHWDISIFTRCHIHNCYLLSTCTKCNSKITFNKVILNNCECGNKLSTSSTTNVENSDLSKLLFQKLYQMETSKIENECLIKLQQLDIDLIIFLILFLSFKISSQLYNLNFAGFHSSIDYIYNDQVISEASSIFLNWPHSFYTFLNEFKQKPKNNRQTG
;
A
#
# COMPACT_ATOMS: atom_id res chain seq x y z
N MET A 1 16.98 23.79 -6.18
CA MET A 1 16.58 22.65 -5.32
C MET A 1 17.64 21.56 -5.51
N ASN A 2 18.35 21.14 -4.47
CA ASN A 2 19.50 20.22 -4.59
C ASN A 2 19.01 18.76 -4.67
N PHE A 3 19.39 18.03 -5.74
CA PHE A 3 19.04 16.62 -5.96
C PHE A 3 19.48 15.69 -4.82
N ASP A 4 20.61 15.99 -4.16
CA ASP A 4 21.10 15.19 -3.02
C ASP A 4 20.16 15.29 -1.82
N ASN A 5 19.54 16.46 -1.63
CA ASN A 5 18.58 16.66 -0.56
C ASN A 5 17.29 15.89 -0.81
N ILE A 6 16.87 15.77 -2.08
CA ILE A 6 15.71 14.95 -2.48
C ILE A 6 15.99 13.48 -2.19
N LYS A 7 17.15 12.95 -2.61
CA LYS A 7 17.54 11.55 -2.35
C LYS A 7 17.59 11.25 -0.86
N LYS A 8 18.13 12.16 -0.04
CA LYS A 8 18.16 12.02 1.42
C LYS A 8 16.75 11.93 2.01
N ASN A 9 15.83 12.79 1.58
CA ASN A 9 14.45 12.80 2.07
C ASN A 9 13.69 11.53 1.67
N VAL A 10 13.88 11.06 0.42
CA VAL A 10 13.31 9.79 -0.05
C VAL A 10 13.76 8.65 0.86
N LYS A 11 15.08 8.51 1.08
CA LYS A 11 15.63 7.46 1.93
C LYS A 11 15.07 7.49 3.35
N GLN A 12 15.06 8.66 3.99
CA GLN A 12 14.52 8.81 5.35
C GLN A 12 13.03 8.42 5.46
N ALA A 13 12.23 8.77 4.46
CA ALA A 13 10.82 8.40 4.42
C ALA A 13 10.65 6.89 4.23
N LEU A 14 11.44 6.27 3.35
CA LEU A 14 11.38 4.84 3.11
C LEU A 14 11.79 4.03 4.34
N ASP A 15 12.91 4.38 4.97
CA ASP A 15 13.42 3.72 6.19
C ASP A 15 12.36 3.70 7.30
N LYS A 16 11.54 4.75 7.38
CA LYS A 16 10.52 4.90 8.42
C LYS A 16 9.17 4.28 8.07
N PHE A 17 8.75 4.34 6.81
CA PHE A 17 7.35 4.10 6.45
C PHE A 17 7.13 3.02 5.38
N ALA A 18 8.14 2.65 4.59
CA ALA A 18 7.97 1.73 3.47
C ALA A 18 7.69 0.29 3.89
N LEU A 19 8.13 -0.12 5.09
CA LEU A 19 8.08 -1.52 5.52
C LEU A 19 7.22 -1.75 6.76
N ARG A 20 6.45 -2.83 6.72
CA ARG A 20 5.63 -3.38 7.79
C ARG A 20 6.46 -4.33 8.66
N ILE A 21 7.32 -3.76 9.50
CA ILE A 21 8.18 -4.58 10.38
C ILE A 21 7.35 -5.31 11.43
N VAL A 22 6.40 -4.60 12.03
CA VAL A 22 5.69 -5.06 13.23
C VAL A 22 4.45 -5.89 12.87
N ARG A 23 3.52 -5.35 12.08
CA ARG A 23 2.24 -5.99 11.71
C ARG A 23 2.31 -6.51 10.28
N LYS A 24 2.44 -7.82 10.13
CA LYS A 24 2.54 -8.48 8.82
C LYS A 24 1.20 -8.52 8.12
N GLN A 25 1.27 -8.53 6.79
CA GLN A 25 0.13 -8.75 5.91
C GLN A 25 0.15 -10.16 5.34
N PHE A 26 -1.02 -10.65 4.94
CA PHE A 26 -1.14 -11.94 4.27
C PHE A 26 -2.36 -11.98 3.35
N CYS A 27 -2.30 -12.81 2.31
CA CYS A 27 -3.47 -13.20 1.52
C CYS A 27 -3.93 -14.59 1.99
N PRO A 28 -5.19 -14.76 2.47
CA PRO A 28 -5.67 -16.06 2.91
C PRO A 28 -5.66 -17.10 1.79
N LEU A 29 -5.99 -16.69 0.56
CA LEU A 29 -6.00 -17.57 -0.62
C LEU A 29 -4.59 -18.06 -0.98
N CYS A 30 -3.59 -17.18 -0.98
CA CYS A 30 -2.19 -17.58 -1.13
C CYS A 30 -1.75 -18.60 -0.08
N LEU A 31 -2.11 -18.38 1.19
CA LEU A 31 -1.74 -19.31 2.26
C LEU A 31 -2.46 -20.66 2.13
N CYS A 32 -3.69 -20.66 1.61
CA CYS A 32 -4.46 -21.86 1.34
C CYS A 32 -3.80 -22.70 0.24
N GLU A 33 -3.31 -22.06 -0.83
CA GLU A 33 -2.60 -22.73 -1.92
C GLU A 33 -1.22 -23.22 -1.50
N ARG A 34 -0.44 -22.36 -0.83
CA ARG A 34 0.93 -22.64 -0.40
C ARG A 34 1.25 -21.89 0.89
N LEU A 35 1.51 -22.64 1.95
CA LEU A 35 1.77 -22.09 3.27
C LEU A 35 3.20 -21.52 3.39
N TYR A 36 3.43 -20.34 2.83
CA TYR A 36 4.65 -19.57 3.08
C TYR A 36 4.38 -18.07 3.08
N TYR A 37 5.25 -17.34 3.78
CA TYR A 37 5.20 -15.89 3.83
C TYR A 37 5.90 -15.28 2.60
N ARG A 38 5.27 -14.28 1.96
CA ARG A 38 5.84 -13.56 0.82
C ARG A 38 6.43 -12.24 1.27
N LYS A 39 7.73 -12.03 1.02
CA LYS A 39 8.47 -10.83 1.48
C LYS A 39 7.87 -9.50 0.98
N HIS A 40 7.33 -9.45 -0.25
CA HIS A 40 6.73 -8.23 -0.78
C HIS A 40 5.46 -7.77 -0.02
N TRP A 41 4.83 -8.65 0.77
CA TRP A 41 3.76 -8.26 1.70
C TRP A 41 4.24 -7.35 2.84
N ASP A 42 5.55 -7.19 3.02
CA ASP A 42 6.08 -6.20 3.96
C ASP A 42 6.05 -4.77 3.42
N ILE A 43 5.82 -4.56 2.13
CA ILE A 43 5.76 -3.19 1.59
C ILE A 43 4.43 -2.57 2.02
N SER A 44 4.48 -1.43 2.70
CA SER A 44 3.32 -0.79 3.34
C SER A 44 2.21 -0.41 2.35
N ILE A 45 2.58 -0.13 1.09
CA ILE A 45 1.66 0.23 0.01
C ILE A 45 1.20 -0.99 -0.81
N PHE A 46 1.63 -2.20 -0.45
CA PHE A 46 1.21 -3.44 -1.09
C PHE A 46 -0.06 -3.96 -0.40
N THR A 47 -1.19 -3.31 -0.66
CA THR A 47 -2.46 -3.59 0.05
C THR A 47 -3.32 -4.67 -0.60
N ARG A 48 -3.04 -5.03 -1.86
CA ARG A 48 -3.81 -6.02 -2.64
C ARG A 48 -2.94 -7.22 -3.01
N CYS A 49 -3.52 -8.42 -3.01
CA CYS A 49 -2.87 -9.58 -3.60
C CYS A 49 -2.94 -9.48 -5.12
N HIS A 50 -1.80 -9.39 -5.80
CA HIS A 50 -1.74 -9.35 -7.27
C HIS A 50 -2.10 -10.68 -7.95
N ILE A 51 -2.09 -11.79 -7.21
CA ILE A 51 -2.46 -13.13 -7.70
C ILE A 51 -3.98 -13.32 -7.62
N HIS A 52 -4.57 -13.01 -6.46
CA HIS A 52 -5.97 -13.31 -6.15
C HIS A 52 -6.91 -12.11 -6.25
N ASN A 53 -6.39 -10.91 -6.51
CA ASN A 53 -7.14 -9.65 -6.57
C ASN A 53 -8.05 -9.49 -5.34
N CYS A 54 -7.46 -9.54 -4.16
CA CYS A 54 -8.18 -9.39 -2.89
C CYS A 54 -7.37 -8.52 -1.92
N TYR A 55 -7.99 -8.01 -0.86
CA TYR A 55 -7.25 -7.32 0.19
C TYR A 55 -6.23 -8.25 0.87
N LEU A 56 -5.06 -7.70 1.19
CA LEU A 56 -4.16 -8.29 2.16
C LEU A 56 -4.62 -7.93 3.58
N LEU A 57 -4.84 -8.96 4.38
CA LEU A 57 -5.29 -8.82 5.76
C LEU A 57 -4.08 -8.61 6.67
N SER A 58 -4.26 -7.84 7.75
CA SER A 58 -3.20 -7.57 8.75
C SER A 58 -3.63 -7.91 10.19
N THR A 59 -4.85 -8.43 10.32
CA THR A 59 -5.48 -8.90 11.56
C THR A 59 -6.18 -10.22 11.34
N CYS A 60 -6.38 -10.97 12.43
CA CYS A 60 -7.25 -12.13 12.42
C CYS A 60 -8.71 -11.68 12.31
N THR A 61 -9.45 -12.22 11.34
CA THR A 61 -10.87 -11.91 11.11
C THR A 61 -11.81 -12.36 12.25
N LYS A 62 -11.34 -13.23 13.15
CA LYS A 62 -12.14 -13.76 14.27
C LYS A 62 -11.93 -13.01 15.58
N CYS A 63 -10.68 -12.65 15.91
CA CYS A 63 -10.34 -12.05 17.22
C CYS A 63 -9.68 -10.67 17.10
N ASN A 64 -9.53 -10.14 15.89
CA ASN A 64 -8.86 -8.87 15.58
C ASN A 64 -7.41 -8.76 16.07
N SER A 65 -6.81 -9.85 16.56
CA SER A 65 -5.41 -9.83 16.98
C SER A 65 -4.51 -9.54 15.78
N LYS A 66 -3.45 -8.78 16.06
CA LYS A 66 -2.40 -8.45 15.10
C LYS A 66 -1.77 -9.73 14.52
N ILE A 67 -1.52 -9.72 13.22
CA ILE A 67 -0.75 -10.76 12.55
C ILE A 67 0.75 -10.50 12.66
N THR A 68 1.46 -11.51 13.12
CA THR A 68 2.93 -11.58 13.17
C THR A 68 3.42 -12.59 12.15
N PHE A 69 4.72 -12.56 11.85
CA PHE A 69 5.34 -13.52 10.94
C PHE A 69 5.07 -14.97 11.36
N ASN A 70 5.23 -15.28 12.66
CA ASN A 70 4.96 -16.61 13.22
C ASN A 70 3.52 -17.08 12.98
N LYS A 71 2.53 -16.19 13.16
CA LYS A 71 1.12 -16.52 12.90
C LYS A 71 0.88 -16.90 11.43
N VAL A 72 1.58 -16.23 10.50
CA VAL A 72 1.48 -16.53 9.05
C VAL A 72 2.10 -17.89 8.72
N ILE A 73 3.35 -18.14 9.12
CA ILE A 73 4.05 -19.38 8.76
C ILE A 73 3.44 -20.62 9.44
N LEU A 74 2.84 -20.45 10.63
CA LEU A 74 2.13 -21.52 11.33
C LEU A 74 0.67 -21.68 10.87
N ASN A 75 0.20 -20.81 9.97
CA ASN A 75 -1.19 -20.74 9.55
C ASN A 75 -2.20 -20.64 10.72
N ASN A 76 -1.83 -20.03 11.83
CA ASN A 76 -2.61 -20.13 13.04
C ASN A 76 -2.60 -18.84 13.85
N CYS A 77 -3.77 -18.48 14.35
CA CYS A 77 -3.94 -17.44 15.34
C CYS A 77 -4.01 -18.04 16.75
N GLU A 78 -3.67 -17.26 17.77
CA GLU A 78 -3.82 -17.66 19.18
C GLU A 78 -5.28 -17.98 19.56
N CYS A 79 -6.26 -17.44 18.83
CA CYS A 79 -7.68 -17.78 19.02
C CYS A 79 -8.12 -19.10 18.34
N GLY A 80 -7.17 -19.85 17.76
CA GLY A 80 -7.41 -21.11 17.06
C GLY A 80 -7.92 -20.97 15.62
N ASN A 81 -8.09 -19.74 15.11
CA ASN A 81 -8.49 -19.52 13.72
C ASN A 81 -7.31 -19.75 12.77
N LYS A 82 -7.54 -20.54 11.71
CA LYS A 82 -6.58 -20.69 10.61
C LYS A 82 -6.59 -19.45 9.73
N LEU A 83 -5.42 -18.92 9.39
CA LEU A 83 -5.35 -17.70 8.57
C LEU A 83 -5.73 -17.97 7.12
N SER A 84 -5.40 -19.14 6.58
CA SER A 84 -5.76 -19.55 5.22
C SER A 84 -7.27 -19.72 5.00
N THR A 85 -8.06 -19.78 6.07
CA THR A 85 -9.53 -19.87 6.02
C THR A 85 -10.21 -18.54 6.31
N SER A 86 -9.44 -17.46 6.51
CA SER A 86 -10.02 -16.13 6.69
C SER A 86 -10.71 -15.66 5.41
N SER A 87 -11.89 -15.08 5.54
CA SER A 87 -12.55 -14.37 4.46
C SER A 87 -11.80 -13.09 4.11
N THR A 88 -11.71 -12.79 2.81
CA THR A 88 -11.20 -11.51 2.28
C THR A 88 -12.10 -11.07 1.14
N THR A 89 -12.15 -9.77 0.89
CA THR A 89 -12.97 -9.19 -0.17
C THR A 89 -12.16 -9.14 -1.46
N ASN A 90 -12.80 -9.54 -2.56
CA ASN A 90 -12.26 -9.35 -3.89
C ASN A 90 -12.23 -7.86 -4.23
N VAL A 91 -11.18 -7.42 -4.90
CA VAL A 91 -10.99 -6.03 -5.31
C VAL A 91 -10.63 -5.98 -6.77
N GLU A 92 -11.22 -5.03 -7.48
CA GLU A 92 -10.86 -4.75 -8.85
C GLU A 92 -9.49 -4.06 -8.90
N ASN A 93 -8.70 -4.38 -9.93
CA ASN A 93 -7.41 -3.77 -10.22
C ASN A 93 -6.34 -3.92 -9.11
N SER A 94 -5.27 -4.68 -9.38
CA SER A 94 -4.11 -4.81 -8.49
C SER A 94 -2.83 -4.26 -9.13
N ASP A 95 -2.95 -3.29 -10.04
CA ASP A 95 -1.87 -2.84 -10.94
C ASP A 95 -0.67 -2.29 -10.17
N LEU A 96 -0.86 -1.52 -9.09
CA LEU A 96 0.25 -1.09 -8.25
C LEU A 96 0.98 -2.29 -7.62
N SER A 97 0.23 -3.27 -7.11
CA SER A 97 0.82 -4.48 -6.51
C SER A 97 1.54 -5.33 -7.55
N LYS A 98 1.00 -5.44 -8.78
CA LYS A 98 1.66 -6.08 -9.92
C LYS A 98 2.95 -5.36 -10.30
N LEU A 99 2.91 -4.03 -10.43
CA LEU A 99 4.06 -3.19 -10.76
C LEU A 99 5.18 -3.34 -9.73
N LEU A 100 4.84 -3.24 -8.43
CA LEU A 100 5.79 -3.43 -7.34
C LEU A 100 6.39 -4.84 -7.36
N PHE A 101 5.57 -5.87 -7.56
CA PHE A 101 6.04 -7.24 -7.67
C PHE A 101 7.02 -7.41 -8.84
N GLN A 102 6.66 -6.96 -10.04
CA GLN A 102 7.52 -7.02 -11.23
C GLN A 102 8.86 -6.31 -11.01
N LYS A 103 8.83 -5.11 -10.40
CA LYS A 103 10.03 -4.34 -10.06
C LYS A 103 10.94 -5.06 -9.06
N LEU A 104 10.38 -5.64 -7.99
CA LEU A 104 11.15 -6.34 -6.96
C LEU A 104 11.85 -7.59 -7.47
N TYR A 105 11.20 -8.32 -8.37
CA TYR A 105 11.68 -9.60 -8.88
C TYR A 105 12.29 -9.50 -10.29
N GLN A 106 12.45 -8.28 -10.82
CA GLN A 106 13.03 -8.00 -12.15
C GLN A 106 12.36 -8.83 -13.26
N MET A 107 11.04 -8.99 -13.18
CA MET A 107 10.29 -9.78 -14.15
C MET A 107 9.93 -8.94 -15.38
N GLU A 108 10.05 -9.54 -16.56
CA GLU A 108 9.58 -8.94 -17.79
C GLU A 108 8.07 -8.68 -17.70
N THR A 109 7.67 -7.47 -18.11
CA THR A 109 6.27 -7.10 -18.13
C THR A 109 5.51 -7.88 -19.17
N SER A 110 4.64 -8.78 -18.72
CA SER A 110 3.48 -9.21 -19.51
C SER A 110 2.69 -7.96 -19.90
N LYS A 111 2.64 -7.63 -21.21
CA LYS A 111 1.94 -6.50 -21.86
C LYS A 111 1.15 -5.61 -20.88
N ILE A 112 1.81 -4.63 -20.26
CA ILE A 112 1.10 -3.53 -19.62
C ILE A 112 0.62 -2.64 -20.75
N GLU A 113 -0.68 -2.66 -21.04
CA GLU A 113 -1.28 -1.90 -22.15
C GLU A 113 -1.45 -0.42 -21.82
N ASN A 114 -1.40 -0.04 -20.53
CA ASN A 114 -1.55 1.35 -20.10
C ASN A 114 -0.23 2.13 -20.22
N GLU A 115 -0.16 3.06 -21.17
CA GLU A 115 1.02 3.91 -21.41
C GLU A 115 1.47 4.72 -20.18
N CYS A 116 0.55 5.12 -19.30
CA CYS A 116 0.91 5.88 -18.10
C CYS A 116 1.60 4.98 -17.07
N LEU A 117 1.17 3.71 -16.95
CA LEU A 117 1.87 2.71 -16.12
C LEU A 117 3.27 2.40 -16.66
N ILE A 118 3.48 2.43 -17.98
CA ILE A 118 4.82 2.28 -18.58
C ILE A 118 5.76 3.40 -18.10
N LYS A 119 5.29 4.66 -18.03
CA LYS A 119 6.11 5.77 -17.54
C LYS A 119 6.44 5.64 -16.06
N LEU A 120 5.48 5.24 -15.23
CA LEU A 120 5.73 4.91 -13.82
C LEU A 120 6.75 3.79 -13.67
N GLN A 121 6.66 2.77 -14.53
CA GLN A 121 7.59 1.65 -14.55
C GLN A 121 9.01 2.05 -14.95
N GLN A 122 9.26 3.23 -15.52
CA GLN A 122 10.63 3.70 -15.76
C GLN A 122 11.31 4.20 -14.49
N LEU A 123 10.55 4.50 -13.43
CA LEU A 123 11.09 5.00 -12.17
C LEU A 123 11.70 3.88 -11.32
N ASP A 124 12.66 4.26 -10.48
CA ASP A 124 13.17 3.38 -9.42
C ASP A 124 12.06 3.02 -8.44
N ILE A 125 12.09 1.78 -7.93
CA ILE A 125 11.06 1.29 -7.00
C ILE A 125 10.96 2.17 -5.74
N ASP A 126 12.09 2.65 -5.23
CA ASP A 126 12.19 3.54 -4.08
C ASP A 126 11.41 4.84 -4.31
N LEU A 127 11.51 5.40 -5.52
CA LEU A 127 10.81 6.62 -5.89
C LEU A 127 9.31 6.37 -6.05
N ILE A 128 8.91 5.22 -6.64
CA ILE A 128 7.50 4.83 -6.74
C ILE A 128 6.90 4.72 -5.34
N ILE A 129 7.55 3.97 -4.43
CA ILE A 129 7.07 3.78 -3.06
C ILE A 129 6.96 5.13 -2.35
N PHE A 130 7.97 5.99 -2.48
CA PHE A 130 7.98 7.32 -1.88
C PHE A 130 6.83 8.20 -2.40
N LEU A 131 6.61 8.25 -3.72
CA LEU A 131 5.57 9.07 -4.33
C LEU A 131 4.17 8.64 -3.87
N ILE A 132 3.90 7.33 -3.88
CA ILE A 132 2.62 6.79 -3.41
C ILE A 132 2.45 7.10 -1.92
N LEU A 133 3.45 6.83 -1.08
CA LEU A 133 3.37 7.16 0.35
C LEU A 133 3.12 8.65 0.58
N PHE A 134 3.86 9.52 -0.10
CA PHE A 134 3.73 10.96 0.03
C PHE A 134 2.31 11.44 -0.33
N LEU A 135 1.78 11.00 -1.47
CA LEU A 135 0.42 11.33 -1.90
C LEU A 135 -0.62 10.74 -0.96
N SER A 136 -0.46 9.49 -0.53
CA SER A 136 -1.34 8.85 0.44
C SER A 136 -1.39 9.62 1.78
N PHE A 137 -0.25 10.13 2.28
CA PHE A 137 -0.24 11.00 3.46
C PHE A 137 -0.98 12.31 3.22
N LYS A 138 -0.84 12.92 2.04
CA LYS A 138 -1.56 14.16 1.68
C LYS A 138 -3.06 13.93 1.55
N ILE A 139 -3.48 12.86 0.89
CA ILE A 139 -4.88 12.44 0.77
C ILE A 139 -5.47 12.16 2.16
N SER A 140 -4.81 11.35 2.98
CA SER A 140 -5.26 11.04 4.34
C SER A 140 -5.42 12.30 5.20
N SER A 141 -4.42 13.19 5.19
CA SER A 141 -4.46 14.41 5.99
C SER A 141 -5.47 15.44 5.51
N GLN A 142 -5.60 15.65 4.19
CA GLN A 142 -6.36 16.77 3.62
C GLN A 142 -7.79 16.37 3.21
N LEU A 143 -7.98 15.14 2.71
CA LEU A 143 -9.29 14.68 2.25
C LEU A 143 -10.06 13.98 3.37
N TYR A 144 -9.37 13.25 4.25
CA TYR A 144 -9.96 12.46 5.33
C TYR A 144 -9.75 13.03 6.74
N ASN A 145 -8.99 14.13 6.91
CA ASN A 145 -8.68 14.76 8.20
C ASN A 145 -8.12 13.80 9.27
N LEU A 146 -7.40 12.75 8.85
CA LEU A 146 -6.82 11.77 9.78
C LEU A 146 -5.34 12.07 10.03
N ASN A 147 -4.98 12.23 11.31
CA ASN A 147 -3.58 12.29 11.76
C ASN A 147 -3.01 10.87 11.73
N PHE A 148 -2.55 10.47 10.55
CA PHE A 148 -2.23 9.09 10.30
C PHE A 148 -0.79 8.75 10.71
N ALA A 149 -0.65 7.91 11.75
CA ALA A 149 0.64 7.47 12.31
C ALA A 149 1.49 6.58 11.37
N GLY A 150 0.96 6.26 10.18
CA GLY A 150 1.68 5.59 9.08
C GLY A 150 1.06 4.26 8.65
N PHE A 151 1.09 4.00 7.33
CA PHE A 151 0.35 2.86 6.72
C PHE A 151 0.91 1.54 7.24
N HIS A 152 2.20 1.52 7.56
CA HIS A 152 2.93 0.37 8.08
C HIS A 152 2.38 -0.23 9.40
N SER A 153 1.68 0.57 10.22
CA SER A 153 1.19 0.19 11.55
C SER A 153 -0.32 0.26 11.71
N SER A 154 -1.07 0.68 10.68
CA SER A 154 -2.53 0.76 10.68
C SER A 154 -3.18 -0.63 10.68
N ILE A 155 -4.34 -0.73 11.34
CA ILE A 155 -5.15 -1.96 11.45
C ILE A 155 -6.25 -2.02 10.38
N ASP A 156 -6.68 -0.86 9.92
CA ASP A 156 -7.73 -0.71 8.92
C ASP A 156 -7.15 -0.86 7.52
N TYR A 157 -7.11 -2.11 7.06
CA TYR A 157 -6.57 -2.44 5.75
C TYR A 157 -7.44 -1.91 4.61
N ILE A 158 -8.75 -1.71 4.84
CA ILE A 158 -9.68 -1.16 3.84
C ILE A 158 -9.37 0.32 3.63
N TYR A 159 -9.28 1.09 4.71
CA TYR A 159 -8.90 2.50 4.64
C TYR A 159 -7.51 2.68 4.01
N ASN A 160 -6.53 1.87 4.43
CA ASN A 160 -5.19 1.94 3.87
C ASN A 160 -5.23 1.72 2.35
N ASP A 161 -5.95 0.68 1.91
CA ASP A 161 -6.09 0.38 0.50
C ASP A 161 -6.78 1.50 -0.28
N GLN A 162 -7.87 2.04 0.26
CA GLN A 162 -8.60 3.15 -0.37
C GLN A 162 -7.67 4.34 -0.65
N VAL A 163 -6.94 4.80 0.37
CA VAL A 163 -6.02 5.94 0.23
C VAL A 163 -4.83 5.64 -0.69
N ILE A 164 -4.33 4.40 -0.68
CA ILE A 164 -3.24 3.97 -1.56
C ILE A 164 -3.73 3.83 -3.02
N SER A 165 -4.94 3.33 -3.21
CA SER A 165 -5.59 3.21 -4.52
C SER A 165 -5.86 4.58 -5.13
N GLU A 166 -6.33 5.55 -4.33
CA GLU A 166 -6.48 6.95 -4.77
C GLU A 166 -5.14 7.59 -5.12
N ALA A 167 -4.11 7.39 -4.30
CA ALA A 167 -2.78 7.89 -4.61
C ALA A 167 -2.21 7.28 -5.90
N SER A 168 -2.47 5.99 -6.15
CA SER A 168 -2.05 5.30 -7.36
C SER A 168 -2.84 5.75 -8.59
N SER A 169 -4.14 6.03 -8.45
CA SER A 169 -5.01 6.39 -9.57
C SER A 169 -4.65 7.73 -10.21
N ILE A 170 -3.99 8.62 -9.46
CA ILE A 170 -3.40 9.87 -9.97
C ILE A 170 -2.49 9.63 -11.18
N PHE A 171 -1.84 8.47 -11.24
CA PHE A 171 -0.90 8.15 -12.31
C PHE A 171 -1.51 7.28 -13.43
N LEU A 172 -2.75 6.80 -13.30
CA LEU A 172 -3.37 5.92 -14.30
C LEU A 172 -3.85 6.67 -15.56
N ASN A 173 -4.10 7.97 -15.45
CA ASN A 173 -4.45 8.86 -16.56
C ASN A 173 -3.72 10.21 -16.41
N TRP A 174 -2.40 10.15 -16.49
CA TRP A 174 -1.54 11.32 -16.37
C TRP A 174 -1.59 12.19 -17.65
N PRO A 175 -1.64 13.54 -17.55
CA PRO A 175 -1.66 14.36 -16.33
C PRO A 175 -3.07 14.69 -15.82
N HIS A 176 -4.13 14.25 -16.50
CA HIS A 176 -5.51 14.63 -16.18
C HIS A 176 -5.93 14.29 -14.75
N SER A 177 -5.68 13.05 -14.29
CA SER A 177 -6.00 12.64 -12.92
C SER A 177 -5.23 13.47 -11.87
N PHE A 178 -4.01 13.90 -12.19
CA PHE A 178 -3.24 14.77 -11.31
C PHE A 178 -3.85 16.18 -11.22
N TYR A 179 -4.33 16.74 -12.33
CA TYR A 179 -5.04 18.02 -12.30
C TYR A 179 -6.36 17.94 -11.53
N THR A 180 -7.13 16.85 -11.69
CA THR A 180 -8.33 16.61 -10.89
C THR A 180 -7.99 16.57 -9.40
N PHE A 181 -6.97 15.78 -9.01
CA PHE A 181 -6.48 15.74 -7.63
C PHE A 181 -6.09 17.12 -7.11
N LEU A 182 -5.34 17.93 -7.88
CA LEU A 182 -4.94 19.28 -7.46
C LEU A 182 -6.14 20.22 -7.28
N ASN A 183 -7.17 20.11 -8.11
CA ASN A 183 -8.38 20.92 -7.98
C ASN A 183 -9.13 20.58 -6.70
N GLU A 184 -9.34 19.30 -6.40
CA GLU A 184 -9.93 18.84 -5.15
C GLU A 184 -9.11 19.25 -3.93
N PHE A 185 -7.77 19.13 -4.04
CA PHE A 185 -6.85 19.50 -2.98
C PHE A 185 -6.87 21.01 -2.66
N LYS A 186 -7.14 21.86 -3.65
CA LYS A 186 -7.25 23.32 -3.50
C LYS A 186 -8.60 23.77 -2.90
N GLN A 187 -9.68 23.03 -3.14
CA GLN A 187 -11.04 23.45 -2.77
C GLN A 187 -11.38 23.26 -1.28
N LYS A 188 -10.67 22.42 -0.53
CA LYS A 188 -10.91 22.24 0.91
C LYS A 188 -10.13 23.28 1.75
N PRO A 189 -10.80 24.08 2.60
CA PRO A 189 -10.12 25.05 3.45
C PRO A 189 -9.11 24.34 4.36
N LYS A 190 -7.91 24.91 4.49
CA LYS A 190 -6.96 24.48 5.52
C LYS A 190 -7.63 24.77 6.87
N ASN A 191 -8.13 23.75 7.55
CA ASN A 191 -8.61 23.93 8.93
C ASN A 191 -7.47 24.57 9.74
N ASN A 192 -7.69 25.80 10.19
CA ASN A 192 -6.81 26.50 11.11
C ASN A 192 -6.60 25.58 12.31
N ARG A 193 -5.35 25.12 12.52
CA ARG A 193 -4.97 24.47 13.76
C ARG A 193 -5.23 25.47 14.87
N GLN A 194 -6.29 25.27 15.64
CA GLN A 194 -6.50 26.01 16.88
C GLN A 194 -5.31 25.66 17.79
N THR A 195 -4.42 26.64 17.95
CA THR A 195 -3.42 26.66 19.01
C THR A 195 -4.16 26.97 20.31
N GLY A 196 -4.39 25.93 21.10
CA GLY A 196 -4.63 26.05 22.54
C GLY A 196 -3.31 25.94 23.30
#